data_AF-A0A5J4XMW1-F1
#
_entry.id   AF-A0A5J4XMW1-F1
#
_cell.length_a   1.000
_cell.length_b   1.000
_cell.length_c   1.000
_cell.angle_alpha   90.00
_cell.angle_beta   90.00
_cell.angle_gamma   90.00
#
_symmetry.space_group_name_H-M   'P 1'
#
loop_
_entity.id
_entity.type
_entity.pdbx_description
1 polymer ?
#
loop_
_entity_poly.entity_id
_entity_poly.type
_entity_poly.pdbx_seq_one_letter_code
_entity_poly.pdbx_strand_id
1 'polypeptide(L)'
;MVPKIRRGARIKTPSSATSSLRSEARALLRGPGYAIVPLSDDLASSLTTALKAFEGQLSSWGRHPPPEGYTGFTAFPRKRRVEFRPGHAGLGNLGVLQQMACQVVQTYDSFAQAFLSQVALAPSMPAKDFLCITDSTPEGSGHVAASSLEAIQYPAPDANAGPAAQSANCEAHGDRGLLTCIFADSIHGFQVQHTSGVWKDVTLPAGHVIIVPGYTLERATCGLVKATTHRVVMETSAAPNSRNALVYKLRARECAILNLYPHLSPGTASSIPARFRGPIAVSELMHFFDATHESINDSSRADRLDSASFGRPIKRVRTEAATVPPTASTPQAQTQNAQQSQVQGIHVVLISRDGCAIHFRVMPTTPLQKVFCAYAAKRSLDLDILKFLFEGRILCPDDTVHKCKIEDGDIIDVLLRMIGD
;
A
#
# COMPACT_ATOMS: atom_id res chain seq x y z
N MET A 1 -4.89 -46.84 -10.44
CA MET A 1 -3.82 -46.23 -11.28
C MET A 1 -4.00 -44.73 -11.24
N VAL A 2 -3.11 -44.02 -10.55
CA VAL A 2 -3.14 -42.55 -10.43
C VAL A 2 -2.47 -41.95 -11.67
N PRO A 3 -3.10 -41.00 -12.41
CA PRO A 3 -2.47 -40.40 -13.57
C PRO A 3 -1.34 -39.45 -13.17
N LYS A 4 -0.17 -39.65 -13.78
CA LYS A 4 1.01 -38.80 -13.61
C LYS A 4 0.74 -37.39 -14.15
N ILE A 5 0.82 -36.38 -13.28
CA ILE A 5 0.82 -34.96 -13.64
C ILE A 5 2.11 -34.64 -14.40
N ARG A 6 1.98 -34.18 -15.65
CA ARG A 6 3.11 -33.65 -16.44
C ARG A 6 3.57 -32.32 -15.84
N ARG A 7 4.81 -32.28 -15.35
CA ARG A 7 5.51 -31.05 -14.95
C ARG A 7 5.61 -30.09 -16.13
N GLY A 8 5.12 -28.86 -15.93
CA GLY A 8 5.58 -27.61 -16.54
C GLY A 8 5.75 -27.58 -18.06
N ALA A 9 4.68 -27.29 -18.79
CA ALA A 9 4.83 -26.66 -20.10
C ALA A 9 5.36 -25.23 -19.87
N ARG A 10 6.67 -25.04 -20.04
CA ARG A 10 7.28 -23.71 -20.08
C ARG A 10 6.71 -23.00 -21.31
N ILE A 11 5.77 -22.08 -21.10
CA ILE A 11 5.27 -21.19 -22.16
C ILE A 11 6.49 -20.46 -22.71
N LYS A 12 6.89 -20.78 -23.95
CA LYS A 12 7.93 -20.04 -24.66
C LYS A 12 7.35 -18.67 -24.95
N THR A 13 7.67 -17.68 -24.11
CA THR A 13 7.37 -16.29 -24.42
C THR A 13 8.16 -15.92 -25.69
N PRO A 14 7.52 -15.31 -26.71
CA PRO A 14 8.24 -14.88 -27.91
C PRO A 14 9.37 -13.91 -27.54
N SER A 15 10.46 -13.94 -28.30
CA SER A 15 11.68 -13.17 -28.02
C SER A 15 11.43 -11.65 -27.97
N SER A 16 10.45 -11.15 -28.73
CA SER A 16 10.00 -9.76 -28.75
C SER A 16 9.24 -9.34 -27.49
N ALA A 17 8.39 -10.20 -26.93
CA ALA A 17 7.68 -9.90 -25.68
C ALA A 17 8.67 -9.84 -24.50
N THR A 18 9.67 -10.72 -24.50
CA THR A 18 10.70 -10.76 -23.46
C THR A 18 11.64 -9.55 -23.52
N SER A 19 11.95 -9.05 -24.73
CA SER A 19 12.74 -7.83 -24.89
C SER A 19 11.99 -6.58 -24.43
N SER A 20 10.68 -6.49 -24.70
CA SER A 20 9.83 -5.40 -24.21
C SER A 20 9.76 -5.38 -22.68
N LEU A 21 9.49 -6.52 -22.03
CA LEU A 21 9.44 -6.61 -20.56
C LEU A 21 10.76 -6.16 -19.93
N ARG A 22 11.90 -6.58 -20.51
CA ARG A 22 13.22 -6.20 -20.02
C ARG A 22 13.47 -4.70 -20.16
N SER A 23 13.07 -4.11 -21.29
CA SER A 23 13.20 -2.67 -21.54
C SER A 23 12.42 -1.87 -20.50
N GLU A 24 11.16 -2.24 -20.29
CA GLU A 24 10.26 -1.55 -19.37
C GLU A 24 10.66 -1.74 -17.90
N ALA A 25 11.12 -2.93 -17.50
CA ALA A 25 11.65 -3.15 -16.15
C ALA A 25 12.90 -2.30 -15.87
N ARG A 26 13.77 -2.15 -16.87
CA ARG A 26 14.94 -1.25 -16.80
C ARG A 26 14.53 0.22 -16.78
N ALA A 27 13.48 0.59 -17.50
CA ALA A 27 12.92 1.93 -17.46
C ALA A 27 12.33 2.23 -16.09
N LEU A 28 11.61 1.30 -15.46
CA LEU A 28 11.07 1.45 -14.10
C LEU A 28 12.16 1.78 -13.07
N LEU A 29 13.32 1.13 -13.15
CA LEU A 29 14.47 1.39 -12.27
C LEU A 29 15.14 2.76 -12.47
N ARG A 30 14.98 3.38 -13.65
CA ARG A 30 15.56 4.69 -13.98
C ARG A 30 14.54 5.81 -14.06
N GLY A 31 13.27 5.45 -13.99
CA GLY A 31 12.19 6.22 -14.59
C GLY A 31 11.24 6.80 -13.57
N PRO A 32 10.04 7.19 -14.03
CA PRO A 32 9.11 8.02 -13.26
C PRO A 32 8.31 7.27 -12.19
N GLY A 33 8.71 6.05 -11.82
CA GLY A 33 7.96 5.21 -10.88
C GLY A 33 6.87 4.33 -11.51
N TYR A 34 6.73 4.29 -12.84
CA TYR A 34 5.79 3.36 -13.48
C TYR A 34 6.37 2.81 -14.79
N ALA A 35 5.75 1.75 -15.29
CA ALA A 35 6.03 1.18 -16.61
C ALA A 35 4.73 1.02 -17.39
N ILE A 36 4.81 1.13 -18.72
CA ILE A 36 3.69 0.85 -19.63
C ILE A 36 4.14 -0.29 -20.52
N VAL A 37 3.50 -1.45 -20.36
CA VAL A 37 3.96 -2.69 -20.99
C VAL A 37 2.92 -3.13 -22.03
N PRO A 38 3.32 -3.40 -23.30
CA PRO A 38 2.43 -3.98 -24.28
C PRO A 38 2.07 -5.42 -23.89
N LEU A 39 0.81 -5.77 -24.07
CA LEU A 39 0.30 -7.12 -23.89
C LEU A 39 0.33 -7.89 -25.23
N SER A 40 0.31 -9.22 -25.17
CA SER A 40 -0.02 -10.01 -26.37
C SER A 40 -1.49 -9.81 -26.74
N ASP A 41 -1.83 -9.97 -28.02
CA ASP A 41 -3.20 -9.82 -28.51
C ASP A 41 -4.19 -10.72 -27.76
N ASP A 42 -3.80 -11.98 -27.50
CA ASP A 42 -4.61 -12.94 -26.72
C ASP A 42 -4.89 -12.44 -25.29
N LEU A 43 -3.87 -11.87 -24.63
CA LEU A 43 -4.00 -11.36 -23.28
C LEU A 43 -4.86 -10.09 -23.25
N ALA A 44 -4.61 -9.15 -24.15
CA ALA A 44 -5.40 -7.94 -24.29
C ALA A 44 -6.88 -8.27 -24.56
N SER A 45 -7.16 -9.24 -25.43
CA SER A 45 -8.52 -9.70 -25.74
C SER A 45 -9.21 -10.35 -24.52
N SER A 46 -8.49 -11.22 -23.81
CA SER A 46 -8.98 -11.87 -22.58
C SER A 46 -9.32 -10.84 -21.49
N LEU A 47 -8.44 -9.88 -21.23
CA LEU A 47 -8.67 -8.81 -20.25
C LEU A 47 -9.81 -7.88 -20.66
N THR A 48 -9.94 -7.56 -21.95
CA THR A 48 -11.05 -6.75 -22.47
C THR A 48 -12.39 -7.45 -22.26
N THR A 49 -12.45 -8.76 -22.54
CA THR A 49 -13.66 -9.57 -22.31
C THR A 49 -14.03 -9.61 -20.83
N ALA A 50 -13.04 -9.84 -19.96
CA ALA A 50 -13.24 -9.85 -18.53
C ALA A 50 -13.72 -8.49 -18.00
N LEU A 51 -13.09 -7.41 -18.44
CA LEU A 51 -13.44 -6.05 -18.02
C LEU A 51 -14.91 -5.73 -18.32
N LYS A 52 -15.39 -6.05 -19.53
CA LYS A 52 -16.80 -5.86 -19.93
C LYS A 52 -17.77 -6.68 -19.08
N ALA A 53 -17.43 -7.93 -18.79
CA ALA A 53 -18.27 -8.79 -17.96
C ALA A 53 -18.37 -8.29 -16.51
N PHE A 54 -17.26 -7.81 -15.93
CA PHE A 54 -17.27 -7.19 -14.61
C PHE A 54 -17.99 -5.84 -14.58
N GLU A 55 -17.86 -5.02 -15.62
CA GLU A 55 -18.59 -3.76 -15.78
C GLU A 55 -20.11 -3.98 -15.72
N GLY A 56 -20.62 -4.98 -16.45
CA GLY A 56 -22.03 -5.34 -16.42
C GLY A 56 -22.50 -5.71 -15.01
N GLN A 57 -21.69 -6.49 -14.29
CA GLN A 57 -22.00 -6.91 -12.93
C GLN A 57 -21.95 -5.76 -11.92
N LEU A 58 -20.90 -4.94 -11.95
CA LEU A 58 -20.73 -3.77 -11.09
C LEU A 58 -21.86 -2.75 -11.29
N SER A 59 -22.28 -2.56 -12.55
CA SER A 59 -23.41 -1.68 -12.89
C SER A 59 -24.74 -2.21 -12.34
N SER A 60 -24.93 -3.53 -12.38
CA SER A 60 -26.09 -4.19 -11.77
C SER A 60 -26.09 -4.01 -10.25
N TRP A 61 -24.95 -4.28 -9.60
CA TRP A 61 -24.82 -4.13 -8.16
C TRP A 61 -24.85 -2.70 -7.65
N GLY A 62 -24.58 -1.75 -8.55
CA GLY A 62 -24.79 -0.35 -8.28
C GLY A 62 -26.25 0.05 -8.09
N ARG A 63 -27.20 -0.73 -8.60
CA ARG A 63 -28.65 -0.51 -8.47
C ARG A 63 -29.30 -1.43 -7.43
N HIS A 64 -28.78 -2.64 -7.30
CA HIS A 64 -29.30 -3.65 -6.37
C HIS A 64 -28.14 -4.26 -5.58
N PRO A 65 -28.17 -4.29 -4.23
CA PRO A 65 -27.08 -4.87 -3.47
C PRO A 65 -26.83 -6.34 -3.89
N PRO A 66 -25.59 -6.83 -3.78
CA PRO A 66 -25.29 -8.21 -4.14
C PRO A 66 -26.07 -9.20 -3.26
N PRO A 67 -26.28 -10.45 -3.72
CA PRO A 67 -26.95 -11.48 -2.94
C PRO A 67 -26.32 -11.69 -1.57
N GLU A 68 -27.13 -12.13 -0.61
CA GLU A 68 -26.68 -12.45 0.75
C GLU A 68 -25.53 -13.48 0.71
N GLY A 69 -24.45 -13.23 1.47
CA GLY A 69 -23.23 -14.05 1.47
C GLY A 69 -22.13 -13.58 0.50
N TYR A 70 -22.38 -12.57 -0.34
CA TYR A 70 -21.35 -11.96 -1.17
C TYR A 70 -20.55 -10.91 -0.39
N THR A 71 -19.25 -11.15 -0.19
CA THR A 71 -18.38 -10.29 0.67
C THR A 71 -17.32 -9.50 -0.10
N GLY A 72 -17.16 -9.72 -1.41
CA GLY A 72 -16.15 -9.04 -2.24
C GLY A 72 -16.53 -7.65 -2.74
N PHE A 73 -17.81 -7.25 -2.63
CA PHE A 73 -18.30 -5.97 -3.19
C PHE A 73 -18.15 -4.86 -2.16
N THR A 74 -17.60 -3.72 -2.59
CA THR A 74 -17.57 -2.51 -1.78
C THR A 74 -17.99 -1.32 -2.64
N ALA A 75 -19.02 -0.61 -2.20
CA ALA A 75 -19.41 0.67 -2.79
C ALA A 75 -18.82 1.81 -1.94
N PHE A 76 -18.04 2.66 -2.58
CA PHE A 76 -17.57 3.93 -2.04
C PHE A 76 -18.35 5.07 -2.72
N PRO A 77 -18.33 6.30 -2.15
CA PRO A 77 -19.04 7.43 -2.74
C PRO A 77 -18.73 7.70 -4.23
N ARG A 78 -17.52 7.36 -4.70
CA ARG A 78 -17.01 7.71 -6.04
C ARG A 78 -16.45 6.54 -6.85
N LYS A 79 -16.46 5.34 -6.28
CA LYS A 79 -16.04 4.11 -6.97
C LYS A 79 -16.77 2.92 -6.39
N ARG A 80 -17.00 1.91 -7.22
CA ARG A 80 -17.47 0.59 -6.79
C ARG A 80 -16.40 -0.41 -7.14
N ARG A 81 -16.15 -1.36 -6.26
CA ARG A 81 -15.17 -2.42 -6.54
C ARG A 81 -15.69 -3.78 -6.14
N VAL A 82 -15.15 -4.77 -6.82
CA VAL A 82 -15.25 -6.18 -6.48
C VAL A 82 -13.83 -6.69 -6.32
N GLU A 83 -13.50 -7.19 -5.14
CA GLU A 83 -12.25 -7.89 -4.91
C GLU A 83 -12.44 -9.40 -5.09
N PHE A 84 -11.59 -9.98 -5.92
CA PHE A 84 -11.41 -11.39 -6.10
C PHE A 84 -10.05 -11.82 -5.55
N ARG A 85 -10.07 -12.80 -4.65
CA ARG A 85 -8.86 -13.39 -4.08
C ARG A 85 -8.96 -14.91 -4.17
N PRO A 86 -8.06 -15.59 -4.90
CA PRO A 86 -8.09 -17.05 -4.98
C PRO A 86 -8.08 -17.70 -3.58
N GLY A 87 -8.88 -18.75 -3.41
CA GLY A 87 -9.06 -19.43 -2.13
C GLY A 87 -10.03 -18.74 -1.16
N HIS A 88 -10.52 -17.53 -1.47
CA HIS A 88 -11.57 -16.86 -0.70
C HIS A 88 -12.95 -17.11 -1.32
N ALA A 89 -13.95 -17.48 -0.51
CA ALA A 89 -15.31 -17.79 -0.98
C ALA A 89 -16.12 -16.55 -1.43
N GLY A 90 -15.51 -15.36 -1.45
CA GLY A 90 -16.19 -14.06 -1.50
C GLY A 90 -16.95 -13.71 -2.78
N LEU A 91 -16.91 -14.54 -3.82
CA LEU A 91 -17.72 -14.33 -5.04
C LEU A 91 -19.06 -15.08 -5.07
N GLY A 92 -19.37 -15.93 -4.08
CA GLY A 92 -20.61 -16.72 -4.09
C GLY A 92 -20.78 -17.60 -5.35
N ASN A 93 -22.03 -17.98 -5.68
CA ASN A 93 -22.37 -18.84 -6.83
C ASN A 93 -22.35 -18.13 -8.21
N LEU A 94 -21.49 -17.12 -8.41
CA LEU A 94 -21.34 -16.44 -9.71
C LEU A 94 -20.45 -17.25 -10.66
N GLY A 95 -20.79 -18.52 -10.88
CA GLY A 95 -19.91 -19.54 -11.48
C GLY A 95 -19.10 -19.08 -12.70
N VAL A 96 -19.71 -18.34 -13.62
CA VAL A 96 -19.02 -17.80 -14.81
C VAL A 96 -18.03 -16.69 -14.48
N LEU A 97 -18.42 -15.70 -13.66
CA LEU A 97 -17.53 -14.61 -13.26
C LEU A 97 -16.38 -15.11 -12.39
N GLN A 98 -16.62 -16.08 -11.52
CA GLN A 98 -15.58 -16.73 -10.72
C GLN A 98 -14.56 -17.45 -11.62
N GLN A 99 -15.00 -18.24 -12.59
CA GLN A 99 -14.10 -18.93 -13.53
C GLN A 99 -13.27 -17.93 -14.34
N MET A 100 -13.92 -16.86 -14.82
CA MET A 100 -13.26 -15.80 -15.54
C MET A 100 -12.24 -15.05 -14.66
N ALA A 101 -12.58 -14.77 -13.39
CA ALA A 101 -11.68 -14.16 -12.43
C ALA A 101 -10.45 -15.02 -12.16
N CYS A 102 -10.64 -16.33 -11.97
CA CYS A 102 -9.53 -17.29 -11.83
C CYS A 102 -8.60 -17.24 -13.05
N GLN A 103 -9.15 -17.32 -14.26
CA GLN A 103 -8.36 -17.29 -15.49
C GLN A 103 -7.57 -15.97 -15.63
N VAL A 104 -8.21 -14.83 -15.34
CA VAL A 104 -7.58 -13.51 -15.36
C VAL A 104 -6.45 -13.42 -14.33
N VAL A 105 -6.67 -13.91 -13.10
CA VAL A 105 -5.63 -13.96 -12.07
C VAL A 105 -4.45 -14.81 -12.52
N GLN A 106 -4.68 -16.03 -13.02
CA GLN A 106 -3.60 -16.91 -13.48
C GLN A 106 -2.73 -16.24 -14.56
N THR A 107 -3.39 -15.50 -15.47
CA THR A 107 -2.71 -14.84 -16.57
C THR A 107 -1.94 -13.61 -16.11
N TYR A 108 -2.54 -12.77 -15.26
CA TYR A 108 -1.85 -11.65 -14.63
C TYR A 108 -0.70 -12.08 -13.75
N ASP A 109 -0.86 -13.15 -12.98
CA ASP A 109 0.18 -13.65 -12.08
C ASP A 109 1.41 -14.09 -12.86
N SER A 110 1.21 -14.88 -13.92
CA SER A 110 2.28 -15.29 -14.83
C SER A 110 3.00 -14.08 -15.44
N PHE A 111 2.24 -13.09 -15.91
CA PHE A 111 2.78 -11.86 -16.49
C PHE A 111 3.56 -11.02 -15.45
N ALA A 112 2.98 -10.78 -14.28
CA ALA A 112 3.55 -9.95 -13.23
C ALA A 112 4.81 -10.57 -12.64
N GLN A 113 4.85 -11.90 -12.45
CA GLN A 113 6.06 -12.62 -12.02
C GLN A 113 7.16 -12.58 -13.09
N ALA A 114 6.81 -12.66 -14.38
CA ALA A 114 7.78 -12.49 -15.47
C ALA A 114 8.37 -11.08 -15.49
N PHE A 115 7.55 -10.04 -15.28
CA PHE A 115 8.01 -8.67 -15.15
C PHE A 115 8.87 -8.46 -13.89
N LEU A 116 8.43 -8.97 -12.73
CA LEU A 116 9.19 -8.94 -11.47
C LEU A 116 10.57 -9.59 -11.62
N SER A 117 10.65 -10.69 -12.38
CA SER A 117 11.92 -11.33 -12.70
C SER A 117 12.84 -10.41 -13.50
N GLN A 118 12.32 -9.63 -14.45
CA GLN A 118 13.13 -8.65 -15.19
C GLN A 118 13.57 -7.49 -14.29
N VAL A 119 12.72 -7.03 -13.36
CA VAL A 119 13.07 -6.00 -12.36
C VAL A 119 14.21 -6.48 -11.47
N ALA A 120 14.19 -7.75 -11.03
CA ALA A 120 15.26 -8.34 -10.23
C ALA A 120 16.57 -8.51 -11.01
N LEU A 121 16.50 -8.98 -12.24
CA LEU A 121 17.70 -9.26 -13.06
C LEU A 121 18.45 -7.99 -13.49
N ALA A 122 17.77 -6.87 -13.62
CA ALA A 122 18.37 -5.61 -14.05
C ALA A 122 19.50 -5.09 -13.13
N PRO A 123 19.35 -5.08 -11.79
CA PRO A 123 20.44 -4.83 -10.84
C PRO A 123 21.27 -6.08 -10.48
N SER A 124 21.21 -7.14 -11.30
CA SER A 124 21.89 -8.42 -11.05
C SER A 124 21.45 -9.14 -9.77
N MET A 125 20.22 -8.91 -9.29
CA MET A 125 19.66 -9.68 -8.18
C MET A 125 19.08 -11.01 -8.69
N PRO A 126 19.09 -12.08 -7.88
CA PRO A 126 18.51 -13.35 -8.29
C PRO A 126 16.98 -13.28 -8.33
N ALA A 127 16.38 -13.46 -9.52
CA ALA A 127 14.92 -13.47 -9.68
C ALA A 127 14.22 -14.49 -8.75
N LYS A 128 14.86 -15.62 -8.48
CA LYS A 128 14.34 -16.66 -7.57
C LYS A 128 14.00 -16.12 -6.17
N ASP A 129 14.73 -15.11 -5.68
CA ASP A 129 14.55 -14.59 -4.32
C ASP A 129 13.34 -13.62 -4.25
N PHE A 130 12.91 -13.09 -5.40
CA PHE A 130 11.64 -12.35 -5.54
C PHE A 130 10.46 -13.28 -5.80
N LEU A 131 10.67 -14.39 -6.51
CA LEU A 131 9.60 -15.35 -6.80
C LEU A 131 9.29 -16.25 -5.59
N CYS A 132 10.27 -16.50 -4.70
CA CYS A 132 10.03 -17.32 -3.52
C CYS A 132 9.20 -16.62 -2.43
N ILE A 133 9.11 -15.28 -2.47
CA ILE A 133 8.30 -14.51 -1.51
C ILE A 133 6.83 -14.39 -1.95
N THR A 134 6.51 -14.64 -3.22
CA THR A 134 5.12 -14.70 -3.70
C THR A 134 4.48 -16.04 -3.39
N ASP A 135 3.16 -16.11 -3.51
CA ASP A 135 2.46 -17.38 -3.44
C ASP A 135 2.71 -18.22 -4.69
N SER A 136 2.68 -19.53 -4.49
CA SER A 136 2.57 -20.53 -5.56
C SER A 136 1.26 -21.31 -5.42
N THR A 137 0.30 -20.80 -4.63
CA THR A 137 -0.88 -21.54 -4.17
C THR A 137 -1.67 -22.10 -5.37
N PRO A 138 -1.68 -23.43 -5.56
CA PRO A 138 -2.55 -24.06 -6.53
C PRO A 138 -4.00 -23.89 -6.08
N GLU A 139 -4.91 -23.77 -7.05
CA GLU A 139 -6.35 -23.85 -6.80
C GLU A 139 -6.68 -25.08 -5.94
N GLY A 140 -7.52 -24.90 -4.90
CA GLY A 140 -7.95 -25.99 -4.04
C GLY A 140 -7.05 -26.32 -2.83
N SER A 141 -5.98 -25.54 -2.58
CA SER A 141 -5.10 -25.73 -1.41
C SER A 141 -5.73 -25.34 -0.05
N GLY A 142 -6.95 -24.79 -0.04
CA GLY A 142 -7.62 -24.31 1.18
C GLY A 142 -7.02 -23.02 1.77
N HIS A 143 -5.94 -22.50 1.18
CA HIS A 143 -5.30 -21.25 1.57
C HIS A 143 -5.79 -20.09 0.68
N VAL A 144 -5.98 -18.94 1.31
CA VAL A 144 -6.28 -17.68 0.62
C VAL A 144 -4.98 -17.11 0.07
N ALA A 145 -4.92 -16.85 -1.24
CA ALA A 145 -3.75 -16.26 -1.89
C ALA A 145 -3.51 -14.82 -1.40
N ALA A 146 -2.25 -14.40 -1.29
CA ALA A 146 -1.89 -13.03 -0.94
C ALA A 146 -2.28 -12.05 -2.05
N SER A 147 -2.05 -12.42 -3.32
CA SER A 147 -2.40 -11.57 -4.46
C SER A 147 -3.90 -11.54 -4.70
N SER A 148 -4.41 -10.39 -5.16
CA SER A 148 -5.83 -10.22 -5.49
C SER A 148 -6.04 -9.47 -6.80
N LEU A 149 -7.21 -9.69 -7.39
CA LEU A 149 -7.73 -8.95 -8.54
C LEU A 149 -8.88 -8.07 -8.08
N GLU A 150 -8.84 -6.80 -8.41
CA GLU A 150 -9.94 -5.87 -8.20
C GLU A 150 -10.53 -5.45 -9.54
N ALA A 151 -11.83 -5.64 -9.71
CA ALA A 151 -12.58 -4.96 -10.76
C ALA A 151 -13.17 -3.68 -10.17
N ILE A 152 -12.84 -2.53 -10.75
CA ILE A 152 -13.21 -1.21 -10.23
C ILE A 152 -13.96 -0.44 -11.30
N GLN A 153 -15.11 0.12 -10.93
CA GLN A 153 -15.87 1.07 -11.72
C GLN A 153 -15.82 2.44 -11.04
N TYR A 154 -15.42 3.45 -11.80
CA TYR A 154 -15.48 4.86 -11.46
C TYR A 154 -16.65 5.47 -12.24
N PRO A 155 -17.80 5.73 -11.59
CA PRO A 155 -18.93 6.36 -12.24
C PRO A 155 -18.60 7.78 -12.71
N ALA A 156 -19.37 8.25 -13.68
CA ALA A 156 -19.32 9.64 -14.10
C ALA A 156 -19.60 10.60 -12.95
N PRO A 157 -18.86 11.73 -12.85
CA PRO A 157 -19.27 12.84 -12.01
C PRO A 157 -20.69 13.25 -12.39
N ASP A 158 -21.55 13.45 -11.39
CA ASP A 158 -22.90 13.97 -11.63
C ASP A 158 -22.78 15.40 -12.16
N ALA A 159 -23.34 15.65 -13.35
CA ALA A 159 -23.30 16.94 -14.03
C ALA A 159 -23.96 18.06 -13.19
N ASN A 160 -24.86 17.70 -12.28
CA ASN A 160 -25.54 18.64 -11.38
C ASN A 160 -24.82 18.84 -10.03
N ALA A 161 -23.77 18.07 -9.75
CA ALA A 161 -23.04 18.20 -8.51
C ALA A 161 -22.15 19.46 -8.54
N GLY A 162 -22.07 20.18 -7.41
CA GLY A 162 -21.32 21.44 -7.32
C GLY A 162 -19.82 21.28 -7.64
N PRO A 163 -19.07 22.38 -7.84
CA PRO A 163 -17.69 22.36 -8.33
C PRO A 163 -16.72 21.50 -7.48
N ALA A 164 -16.95 21.36 -6.17
CA ALA A 164 -16.16 20.48 -5.30
C ALA A 164 -16.41 18.97 -5.53
N ALA A 165 -17.55 18.60 -6.10
CA ALA A 165 -17.87 17.23 -6.51
C ALA A 165 -17.44 16.93 -7.95
N GLN A 166 -17.16 17.96 -8.75
CA GLN A 166 -16.63 17.84 -10.11
C GLN A 166 -15.09 17.71 -10.15
N SER A 167 -14.36 18.27 -9.18
CA SER A 167 -12.90 18.10 -9.02
C SER A 167 -12.50 16.83 -8.26
N ALA A 168 -13.38 15.82 -8.27
CA ALA A 168 -13.40 14.71 -7.34
C ALA A 168 -12.43 13.58 -7.72
N ASN A 169 -11.15 13.76 -7.39
CA ASN A 169 -10.13 12.72 -7.52
C ASN A 169 -10.41 11.55 -6.58
N CYS A 170 -10.03 10.34 -6.99
CA CYS A 170 -9.73 9.28 -6.03
C CYS A 170 -8.47 9.68 -5.26
N GLU A 171 -8.46 9.47 -3.95
CA GLU A 171 -7.38 9.94 -3.09
C GLU A 171 -6.02 9.35 -3.49
N ALA A 172 -5.00 10.19 -3.39
CA ALA A 172 -3.62 9.85 -3.68
C ALA A 172 -3.12 8.76 -2.72
N HIS A 173 -2.52 7.69 -3.26
CA HIS A 173 -2.04 6.58 -2.44
C HIS A 173 -0.90 5.83 -3.08
N GLY A 174 -0.11 5.16 -2.25
CA GLY A 174 0.84 4.14 -2.68
C GLY A 174 0.33 2.74 -2.37
N ASP A 175 0.74 1.77 -3.19
CA ASP A 175 0.33 0.38 -3.02
C ASP A 175 1.22 -0.38 -2.04
N ARG A 176 0.58 -1.21 -1.21
CA ARG A 176 1.28 -2.06 -0.24
C ARG A 176 2.17 -3.14 -0.88
N GLY A 177 1.76 -3.68 -2.04
CA GLY A 177 2.29 -4.93 -2.60
C GLY A 177 3.66 -4.84 -3.29
N LEU A 178 3.95 -5.83 -4.14
CA LEU A 178 5.14 -5.82 -5.00
C LEU A 178 4.86 -4.98 -6.25
N LEU A 179 3.88 -5.40 -7.04
CA LEU A 179 3.49 -4.76 -8.28
C LEU A 179 1.97 -4.67 -8.36
N THR A 180 1.46 -3.59 -8.92
CA THR A 180 0.06 -3.44 -9.30
C THR A 180 -0.01 -3.29 -10.81
N CYS A 181 -0.71 -4.22 -11.47
CA CYS A 181 -0.96 -4.21 -12.91
C CYS A 181 -2.36 -3.67 -13.18
N ILE A 182 -2.47 -2.60 -13.96
CA ILE A 182 -3.72 -1.87 -14.20
C ILE A 182 -4.02 -1.90 -15.69
N PHE A 183 -5.14 -2.53 -16.04
CA PHE A 183 -5.74 -2.51 -17.37
C PHE A 183 -7.09 -1.78 -17.29
N ALA A 184 -7.35 -0.84 -18.19
CA ALA A 184 -8.56 -0.03 -18.18
C ALA A 184 -9.09 0.21 -19.59
N ASP A 185 -10.37 0.58 -19.67
CA ASP A 185 -11.06 0.96 -20.92
C ASP A 185 -10.79 2.41 -21.36
N SER A 186 -10.12 3.20 -20.52
CA SER A 186 -9.83 4.62 -20.75
C SER A 186 -8.34 4.86 -20.94
N ILE A 187 -8.02 5.77 -21.86
CA ILE A 187 -6.66 6.20 -22.16
C ILE A 187 -6.14 7.16 -21.07
N HIS A 188 -7.03 7.95 -20.48
CA HIS A 188 -6.69 9.02 -19.52
C HIS A 188 -7.22 8.73 -18.11
N GLY A 189 -6.89 9.62 -17.17
CA GLY A 189 -7.40 9.61 -15.82
C GLY A 189 -6.54 8.89 -14.79
N PHE A 190 -5.38 8.33 -15.15
CA PHE A 190 -4.39 7.85 -14.19
C PHE A 190 -3.25 8.86 -14.05
N GLN A 191 -2.94 9.26 -12.83
CA GLN A 191 -1.85 10.19 -12.53
C GLN A 191 -0.89 9.58 -11.51
N VAL A 192 0.40 9.82 -11.70
CA VAL A 192 1.44 9.47 -10.74
C VAL A 192 2.06 10.74 -10.17
N GLN A 193 2.50 10.69 -8.92
CA GLN A 193 3.23 11.78 -8.30
C GLN A 193 4.73 11.57 -8.50
N HIS A 194 5.39 12.53 -9.15
CA HIS A 194 6.84 12.56 -9.27
C HIS A 194 7.50 12.89 -7.93
N THR A 195 8.79 12.60 -7.78
CA THR A 195 9.56 12.92 -6.56
C THR A 195 9.61 14.41 -6.23
N SER A 196 9.38 15.29 -7.23
CA SER A 196 9.21 16.73 -7.02
C SER A 196 7.86 17.14 -6.44
N GLY A 197 6.95 16.18 -6.21
CA GLY A 197 5.57 16.41 -5.78
C GLY A 197 4.59 16.75 -6.91
N VAL A 198 5.09 16.94 -8.14
CA VAL A 198 4.28 17.26 -9.32
C VAL A 198 3.53 16.02 -9.81
N TRP A 199 2.23 16.18 -10.05
CA TRP A 199 1.38 15.15 -10.65
C TRP A 199 1.59 15.09 -12.17
N LYS A 200 1.76 13.89 -12.70
CA LYS A 200 1.94 13.63 -14.12
C LYS A 200 0.89 12.65 -14.62
N ASP A 201 0.21 13.02 -15.70
CA ASP A 201 -0.69 12.13 -16.42
C ASP A 201 0.04 10.96 -17.07
N VAL A 202 -0.56 9.79 -16.94
CA VAL A 202 -0.13 8.57 -17.59
C VAL A 202 -1.19 8.16 -18.60
N THR A 203 -0.82 8.20 -19.87
CA THR A 203 -1.66 7.72 -20.97
C THR A 203 -1.54 6.20 -21.07
N LEU A 204 -2.66 5.49 -21.07
CA LEU A 204 -2.72 4.04 -21.28
C LEU A 204 -3.12 3.73 -22.73
N PRO A 205 -2.19 3.35 -23.63
CA PRO A 205 -2.56 2.96 -24.97
C PRO A 205 -3.37 1.65 -24.98
N ALA A 206 -4.17 1.45 -26.02
CA ALA A 206 -4.89 0.19 -26.21
C ALA A 206 -3.92 -1.01 -26.23
N GLY A 207 -4.33 -2.12 -25.62
CA GLY A 207 -3.51 -3.34 -25.54
C GLY A 207 -2.28 -3.24 -24.62
N HIS A 208 -2.20 -2.23 -23.76
CA HIS A 208 -1.13 -2.09 -22.77
C HIS A 208 -1.66 -2.24 -21.34
N VAL A 209 -0.73 -2.43 -20.41
CA VAL A 209 -0.99 -2.43 -18.96
C VAL A 209 -0.04 -1.44 -18.29
N ILE A 210 -0.56 -0.67 -17.32
CA ILE A 210 0.28 0.13 -16.43
C ILE A 210 0.78 -0.77 -15.31
N ILE A 211 2.06 -0.71 -14.99
CA ILE A 211 2.64 -1.36 -13.82
C ILE A 211 3.16 -0.29 -12.87
N VAL A 212 2.68 -0.31 -11.63
CA VAL A 212 3.20 0.53 -10.55
C VAL A 212 3.83 -0.33 -9.44
N PRO A 213 4.99 0.06 -8.92
CA PRO A 213 5.66 -0.60 -7.80
C PRO A 213 5.03 -0.20 -6.46
N GLY A 214 4.94 -1.16 -5.55
CA GLY A 214 4.49 -0.94 -4.18
C GLY A 214 5.61 -0.95 -3.14
N TYR A 215 5.25 -0.72 -1.88
CA TYR A 215 6.17 -0.63 -0.75
C TYR A 215 6.93 -1.93 -0.47
N THR A 216 6.30 -3.09 -0.67
CA THR A 216 7.02 -4.37 -0.58
C THR A 216 8.12 -4.46 -1.62
N LEU A 217 7.90 -4.00 -2.85
CA LEU A 217 8.95 -4.02 -3.88
C LEU A 217 10.03 -2.98 -3.60
N GLU A 218 9.68 -1.80 -3.09
CA GLU A 218 10.68 -0.83 -2.65
C GLU A 218 11.58 -1.42 -1.57
N ARG A 219 11.00 -2.08 -0.56
CA ARG A 219 11.79 -2.74 0.47
C ARG A 219 12.61 -3.91 -0.09
N ALA A 220 12.01 -4.76 -0.93
CA ALA A 220 12.70 -5.89 -1.54
C ALA A 220 13.88 -5.44 -2.40
N THR A 221 13.74 -4.37 -3.16
CA THR A 221 14.82 -3.82 -4.00
C THR A 221 15.78 -2.91 -3.24
N CYS A 222 15.72 -2.90 -1.90
CA CYS A 222 16.52 -2.03 -1.04
C CYS A 222 16.42 -0.54 -1.39
N GLY A 223 15.26 -0.09 -1.88
CA GLY A 223 15.01 1.29 -2.26
C GLY A 223 15.42 1.66 -3.70
N LEU A 224 15.93 0.72 -4.50
CA LEU A 224 16.29 0.96 -5.90
C LEU A 224 15.06 1.26 -6.77
N VAL A 225 13.93 0.60 -6.50
CA VAL A 225 12.63 0.93 -7.08
C VAL A 225 11.82 1.64 -6.02
N LYS A 226 11.33 2.86 -6.29
CA LYS A 226 10.50 3.61 -5.35
C LYS A 226 9.02 3.26 -5.51
N ALA A 227 8.33 3.04 -4.40
CA ALA A 227 6.88 2.88 -4.40
C ALA A 227 6.23 4.15 -4.96
N THR A 228 5.20 3.97 -5.78
CA THR A 228 4.63 5.10 -6.53
C THR A 228 3.28 5.54 -5.97
N THR A 229 3.26 6.78 -5.50
CA THR A 229 2.01 7.47 -5.15
C THR A 229 1.28 7.82 -6.44
N HIS A 230 0.02 7.40 -6.53
CA HIS A 230 -0.81 7.58 -7.71
C HIS A 230 -2.25 7.89 -7.33
N ARG A 231 -3.02 8.39 -8.31
CA ARG A 231 -4.44 8.71 -8.16
C ARG A 231 -5.20 8.51 -9.47
N VAL A 232 -6.52 8.42 -9.35
CA VAL A 232 -7.43 8.45 -10.50
C VAL A 232 -8.18 9.77 -10.52
N VAL A 233 -8.16 10.46 -11.66
CA VAL A 233 -8.87 11.72 -11.91
C VAL A 233 -9.90 11.46 -12.99
N MET A 234 -11.16 11.76 -12.72
CA MET A 234 -12.22 11.70 -13.71
C MET A 234 -12.35 13.06 -14.38
N GLU A 235 -12.19 13.13 -15.70
CA GLU A 235 -12.44 14.35 -16.47
C GLU A 235 -13.95 14.55 -16.67
N THR A 236 -14.43 15.79 -16.52
CA THR A 236 -15.85 16.13 -16.66
C THR A 236 -16.28 16.38 -18.12
N SER A 237 -15.32 16.52 -19.04
CA SER A 237 -15.56 17.05 -20.39
C SER A 237 -15.42 16.06 -21.55
N ALA A 238 -15.12 14.77 -21.32
CA ALA A 238 -14.93 13.78 -22.38
C ALA A 238 -15.67 12.45 -22.10
N ALA A 239 -16.50 12.02 -23.04
CA ALA A 239 -17.25 10.76 -22.99
C ALA A 239 -16.40 9.54 -23.40
N PRO A 240 -16.70 8.31 -22.89
CA PRO A 240 -17.71 8.02 -21.88
C PRO A 240 -17.21 8.40 -20.49
N ASN A 241 -18.07 9.08 -19.73
CA ASN A 241 -17.74 9.71 -18.46
C ASN A 241 -17.45 8.70 -17.33
N SER A 242 -17.53 7.38 -17.56
CA SER A 242 -17.20 6.33 -16.59
C SER A 242 -15.92 5.59 -16.98
N ARG A 243 -15.16 5.15 -15.99
CA ARG A 243 -13.91 4.40 -16.18
C ARG A 243 -14.01 3.06 -15.49
N ASN A 244 -13.70 1.98 -16.21
CA ASN A 244 -13.61 0.65 -15.64
C ASN A 244 -12.16 0.16 -15.68
N ALA A 245 -11.71 -0.53 -14.63
CA ALA A 245 -10.37 -1.07 -14.54
C ALA A 245 -10.34 -2.47 -13.91
N LEU A 246 -9.46 -3.32 -14.45
CA LEU A 246 -8.96 -4.53 -13.80
C LEU A 246 -7.60 -4.22 -13.18
N VAL A 247 -7.49 -4.42 -11.88
CA VAL A 247 -6.31 -4.09 -11.08
C VAL A 247 -5.83 -5.36 -10.39
N TYR A 248 -4.75 -5.96 -10.90
CA TYR A 248 -4.11 -7.10 -10.26
C TYR A 248 -3.01 -6.64 -9.31
N LYS A 249 -3.09 -7.01 -8.05
CA LYS A 249 -2.13 -6.66 -7.00
C LYS A 249 -1.29 -7.89 -6.67
N LEU A 250 -0.09 -7.96 -7.24
CA LEU A 250 0.90 -8.97 -6.89
C LEU A 250 1.44 -8.68 -5.49
N ARG A 251 1.26 -9.60 -4.55
CA ARG A 251 1.73 -9.47 -3.16
C ARG A 251 2.70 -10.58 -2.79
N ALA A 252 3.57 -10.26 -1.83
CA ALA A 252 4.33 -11.26 -1.11
C ALA A 252 3.46 -11.86 0.02
N ARG A 253 3.78 -13.09 0.41
CA ARG A 253 3.21 -13.74 1.59
C ARG A 253 3.51 -12.91 2.84
N GLU A 254 2.56 -12.80 3.76
CA GLU A 254 2.75 -12.02 4.99
C GLU A 254 3.91 -12.56 5.85
N CYS A 255 4.14 -13.88 5.82
CA CYS A 255 5.25 -14.52 6.52
C CYS A 255 6.59 -14.49 5.77
N ALA A 256 6.65 -13.94 4.54
CA ALA A 256 7.89 -13.88 3.79
C ALA A 256 8.88 -12.90 4.45
N ILE A 257 10.17 -13.24 4.39
CA ILE A 257 11.26 -12.38 4.86
C ILE A 257 11.90 -11.71 3.65
N LEU A 258 11.95 -10.38 3.67
CA LEU A 258 12.62 -9.58 2.66
C LEU A 258 14.06 -9.31 3.13
N ASN A 259 15.05 -9.92 2.48
CA ASN A 259 16.47 -9.70 2.79
C ASN A 259 17.34 -9.79 1.53
N LEU A 260 17.19 -8.82 0.62
CA LEU A 260 17.95 -8.82 -0.63
C LEU A 260 19.19 -7.93 -0.59
N TYR A 261 19.41 -7.22 0.52
CA TYR A 261 20.60 -6.41 0.77
C TYR A 261 21.92 -7.17 0.52
N PRO A 262 22.08 -8.46 0.91
CA PRO A 262 23.31 -9.21 0.65
C PRO A 262 23.65 -9.42 -0.84
N HIS A 263 22.69 -9.22 -1.75
CA HIS A 263 22.91 -9.36 -3.20
C HIS A 263 23.40 -8.08 -3.86
N LEU A 264 23.41 -6.95 -3.15
CA LEU A 264 23.91 -5.70 -3.68
C LEU A 264 25.43 -5.74 -3.82
N SER A 265 25.94 -5.18 -4.92
CA SER A 265 27.38 -4.95 -5.05
C SER A 265 27.85 -3.99 -3.94
N PRO A 266 29.10 -4.10 -3.45
CA PRO A 266 29.60 -3.27 -2.36
C PRO A 266 29.40 -1.76 -2.60
N GLY A 267 29.63 -1.30 -3.83
CA GLY A 267 29.43 0.11 -4.20
C GLY A 267 27.97 0.58 -4.09
N THR A 268 27.01 -0.27 -4.45
CA THR A 268 25.58 0.05 -4.29
C THR A 268 25.16 -0.07 -2.82
N ALA A 269 25.64 -1.09 -2.11
CA ALA A 269 25.29 -1.32 -0.70
C ALA A 269 25.66 -0.13 0.20
N SER A 270 26.79 0.54 -0.07
CA SER A 270 27.23 1.72 0.69
C SER A 270 26.26 2.92 0.62
N SER A 271 25.52 3.08 -0.48
CA SER A 271 24.57 4.19 -0.65
C SER A 271 23.15 3.86 -0.20
N ILE A 272 22.85 2.60 0.12
CA ILE A 272 21.51 2.18 0.57
C ILE A 272 21.24 2.69 1.99
N PRO A 273 20.13 3.43 2.22
CA PRO A 273 19.73 3.87 3.57
C PRO A 273 19.55 2.72 4.57
N ALA A 274 19.83 2.97 5.86
CA ALA A 274 19.73 1.96 6.92
C ALA A 274 18.36 1.25 6.97
N ARG A 275 17.28 2.00 6.73
CA ARG A 275 15.89 1.50 6.66
C ARG A 275 15.61 0.50 5.53
N PHE A 276 16.59 0.16 4.69
CA PHE A 276 16.50 -0.87 3.64
C PHE A 276 17.49 -2.02 3.85
N ARG A 277 18.27 -1.98 4.93
CA ARG A 277 19.28 -2.97 5.26
C ARG A 277 18.66 -4.08 6.12
N GLY A 278 19.17 -5.29 5.94
CA GLY A 278 18.81 -6.46 6.76
C GLY A 278 17.44 -7.08 6.46
N PRO A 279 17.15 -8.21 7.13
CA PRO A 279 15.88 -8.91 6.99
C PRO A 279 14.73 -8.14 7.64
N ILE A 280 13.56 -8.20 7.02
CA ILE A 280 12.29 -7.74 7.60
C ILE A 280 11.16 -8.68 7.16
N ALA A 281 10.22 -9.00 8.06
CA ALA A 281 9.03 -9.75 7.67
C ALA A 281 8.06 -8.84 6.88
N VAL A 282 7.35 -9.39 5.89
CA VAL A 282 6.34 -8.62 5.15
C VAL A 282 5.24 -8.13 6.10
N SER A 283 4.80 -8.94 7.06
CA SER A 283 3.84 -8.53 8.09
C SER A 283 4.31 -7.31 8.89
N GLU A 284 5.59 -7.27 9.27
CA GLU A 284 6.22 -6.16 9.97
C GLU A 284 6.29 -4.91 9.08
N LEU A 285 6.68 -5.07 7.81
CA LEU A 285 6.65 -4.00 6.82
C LEU A 285 5.25 -3.42 6.65
N MET A 286 4.22 -4.27 6.58
CA MET A 286 2.83 -3.82 6.46
C MET A 286 2.37 -3.08 7.72
N HIS A 287 2.84 -3.47 8.91
CA HIS A 287 2.59 -2.71 10.13
C HIS A 287 3.18 -1.30 10.06
N PHE A 288 4.42 -1.15 9.58
CA PHE A 288 5.02 0.17 9.32
C PHE A 288 4.19 0.99 8.32
N PHE A 289 3.73 0.36 7.24
CA PHE A 289 2.88 1.01 6.24
C PHE A 289 1.57 1.53 6.86
N ASP A 290 0.85 0.69 7.59
CA ASP A 290 -0.45 1.05 8.20
C ASP A 290 -0.31 2.14 9.28
N ALA A 291 0.84 2.21 9.95
CA ALA A 291 1.13 3.27 10.93
C ALA A 291 1.44 4.63 10.28
N THR A 292 1.92 4.63 9.03
CA THR A 292 2.42 5.83 8.33
C THR A 292 1.48 6.33 7.23
N HIS A 293 0.57 5.50 6.75
CA HIS A 293 -0.36 5.80 5.68
C HIS A 293 -1.79 5.67 6.18
N GLU A 294 -2.58 6.73 6.05
CA GLU A 294 -4.02 6.65 6.36
C GLU A 294 -4.70 5.66 5.42
N SER A 295 -5.51 4.75 5.98
CA SER A 295 -6.26 3.79 5.17
C SER A 295 -7.44 4.48 4.49
N ILE A 296 -7.33 4.65 3.17
CA ILE A 296 -8.31 5.35 2.32
C ILE A 296 -9.66 4.62 2.21
N ASN A 297 -9.72 3.35 2.63
CA ASN A 297 -10.93 2.53 2.50
C ASN A 297 -11.45 1.96 3.84
N ASP A 298 -10.94 2.42 4.99
CA ASP A 298 -11.28 1.82 6.29
C ASP A 298 -12.42 2.57 6.99
N SER A 299 -13.63 2.04 6.88
CA SER A 299 -14.78 2.42 7.72
C SER A 299 -14.78 1.74 9.09
N SER A 300 -13.80 0.86 9.41
CA SER A 300 -13.81 0.01 10.61
C SER A 300 -13.00 0.55 11.80
N ARG A 301 -12.47 1.78 11.72
CA ARG A 301 -11.73 2.37 12.85
C ARG A 301 -12.63 2.73 14.04
N ALA A 302 -13.94 2.88 13.83
CA ALA A 302 -14.91 3.10 14.91
C ALA A 302 -15.08 1.86 15.81
N ASP A 303 -15.03 0.64 15.26
CA ASP A 303 -15.35 -0.59 16.01
C ASP A 303 -14.17 -1.21 16.76
N ARG A 304 -12.92 -0.76 16.50
CA ARG A 304 -11.73 -1.26 17.21
C ARG A 304 -11.41 -0.53 18.51
N LEU A 305 -12.10 0.58 18.79
CA LEU A 305 -11.91 1.34 20.03
C LEU A 305 -12.79 0.85 21.19
N ASP A 306 -13.79 0.00 20.95
CA ASP A 306 -14.74 -0.48 21.96
C ASP A 306 -14.42 -1.87 22.57
N SER A 307 -13.38 -2.57 22.10
CA SER A 307 -12.99 -3.87 22.67
C SER A 307 -11.92 -3.80 23.77
N ALA A 308 -11.52 -2.58 24.18
CA ALA A 308 -10.56 -2.34 25.26
C ALA A 308 -11.21 -1.69 26.50
N SER A 309 -12.41 -2.12 26.88
CA SER A 309 -13.02 -1.73 28.17
C SER A 309 -13.46 -2.94 28.98
N PHE A 310 -12.56 -3.48 29.78
CA PHE A 310 -12.93 -4.25 30.97
C PHE A 310 -12.15 -3.72 32.18
N GLY A 311 -12.92 -3.28 33.19
CA GLY A 311 -12.46 -3.15 34.56
C GLY A 311 -12.20 -1.73 35.05
N ARG A 312 -13.26 -1.01 35.46
CA ARG A 312 -13.15 -0.14 36.64
C ARG A 312 -14.30 -0.35 37.63
N PRO A 313 -14.04 -0.30 38.95
CA PRO A 313 -15.05 -0.56 39.96
C PRO A 313 -15.95 0.65 40.23
N ILE A 314 -17.08 0.32 40.84
CA ILE A 314 -18.27 1.13 41.15
C ILE A 314 -18.04 2.21 42.23
N LYS A 315 -18.90 3.26 42.13
CA LYS A 315 -19.38 4.28 43.12
C LYS A 315 -18.64 5.63 43.21
N ARG A 316 -19.32 6.71 42.80
CA ARG A 316 -20.25 7.50 43.65
C ARG A 316 -21.10 8.48 42.81
N VAL A 317 -22.17 8.96 43.44
CA VAL A 317 -23.42 9.51 42.91
C VAL A 317 -23.51 11.05 43.07
N ARG A 318 -24.34 11.68 42.22
CA ARG A 318 -24.97 13.04 42.26
C ARG A 318 -24.06 14.23 41.89
N THR A 319 -24.48 15.27 41.17
CA THR A 319 -25.83 15.85 40.90
C THR A 319 -25.81 16.77 39.66
N GLU A 320 -26.99 17.07 39.14
CA GLU A 320 -27.37 17.90 37.98
C GLU A 320 -26.96 19.40 38.07
N ALA A 321 -26.84 20.08 36.92
CA ALA A 321 -27.81 21.08 36.42
C ALA A 321 -27.23 22.07 35.37
N ALA A 322 -28.13 22.50 34.49
CA ALA A 322 -27.95 23.31 33.28
C ALA A 322 -27.61 24.80 33.50
N THR A 323 -27.14 25.50 32.44
CA THR A 323 -27.77 26.70 31.83
C THR A 323 -26.90 27.37 30.75
N VAL A 324 -27.58 27.97 29.78
CA VAL A 324 -27.12 28.83 28.65
C VAL A 324 -28.11 30.02 28.62
N PRO A 325 -27.91 31.15 27.89
CA PRO A 325 -26.85 32.18 27.81
C PRO A 325 -27.40 33.57 28.31
N PRO A 326 -26.78 34.75 27.99
CA PRO A 326 -27.22 35.49 26.79
C PRO A 326 -26.19 36.37 26.04
N THR A 327 -26.53 36.60 24.77
CA THR A 327 -26.28 37.69 23.79
C THR A 327 -25.55 38.98 24.22
N ALA A 328 -24.64 39.49 23.36
CA ALA A 328 -24.79 40.75 22.61
C ALA A 328 -23.55 41.17 21.75
N SER A 329 -23.80 41.45 20.47
CA SER A 329 -23.24 42.48 19.55
C SER A 329 -21.72 42.68 19.28
N THR A 330 -21.44 42.65 17.97
CA THR A 330 -20.33 43.06 17.06
C THR A 330 -19.49 44.30 17.48
N PRO A 331 -18.23 44.48 17.00
CA PRO A 331 -17.94 44.81 15.58
C PRO A 331 -16.77 44.06 14.92
N GLN A 332 -16.84 43.98 13.60
CA GLN A 332 -15.79 43.52 12.69
C GLN A 332 -14.49 44.31 12.90
N ALA A 333 -13.41 43.59 13.21
CA ALA A 333 -12.05 44.08 13.05
C ALA A 333 -11.29 43.10 12.14
N GLN A 334 -10.76 43.65 11.05
CA GLN A 334 -9.83 43.00 10.15
C GLN A 334 -8.58 42.59 10.93
N THR A 335 -8.26 41.29 10.95
CA THR A 335 -6.95 40.83 11.38
C THR A 335 -6.38 39.89 10.32
N GLN A 336 -5.21 40.30 9.87
CA GLN A 336 -4.38 39.68 8.85
C GLN A 336 -4.15 38.19 9.15
N ASN A 337 -4.35 37.35 8.14
CA ASN A 337 -3.95 35.94 8.17
C ASN A 337 -2.42 35.86 8.30
N ALA A 338 -1.93 35.71 9.53
CA ALA A 338 -0.60 35.19 9.79
C ALA A 338 -0.61 33.70 9.40
N GLN A 339 0.13 33.36 8.34
CA GLN A 339 0.48 31.98 8.01
C GLN A 339 1.24 31.36 9.18
N GLN A 340 0.54 30.60 10.02
CA GLN A 340 1.18 29.62 10.88
C GLN A 340 1.50 28.40 10.03
N SER A 341 2.77 28.29 9.64
CA SER A 341 3.36 27.07 9.11
C SER A 341 3.10 25.95 10.12
N GLN A 342 2.18 25.02 9.80
CA GLN A 342 1.98 23.83 10.61
C GLN A 342 3.28 23.02 10.59
N VAL A 343 4.02 23.06 11.70
CA VAL A 343 5.17 22.19 11.91
C VAL A 343 4.64 20.76 12.01
N GLN A 344 4.79 19.97 10.95
CA GLN A 344 4.38 18.58 10.93
C GLN A 344 5.25 17.78 11.91
N GLY A 345 4.61 17.00 12.79
CA GLY A 345 5.31 16.08 13.69
C GLY A 345 5.93 14.92 12.91
N ILE A 346 7.11 14.50 13.33
CA ILE A 346 7.92 13.42 12.74
C ILE A 346 7.70 12.09 13.49
N HIS A 347 7.75 11.00 12.75
CA HIS A 347 7.58 9.64 13.24
C HIS A 347 8.94 9.01 13.54
N VAL A 348 9.08 8.45 14.74
CA VAL A 348 10.31 7.77 15.19
C VAL A 348 9.96 6.39 15.73
N VAL A 349 10.72 5.38 15.34
CA VAL A 349 10.53 3.98 15.75
C VAL A 349 11.63 3.59 16.72
N LEU A 350 11.27 3.05 17.88
CA LEU A 350 12.23 2.47 18.82
C LEU A 350 12.17 0.95 18.72
N ILE A 351 13.26 0.30 18.31
CA ILE A 351 13.31 -1.16 18.08
C ILE A 351 14.25 -1.82 19.08
N SER A 352 13.75 -2.80 19.82
CA SER A 352 14.56 -3.65 20.71
C SER A 352 15.11 -4.88 19.97
N ARG A 353 16.19 -5.48 20.51
CA ARG A 353 16.83 -6.69 19.96
C ARG A 353 15.90 -7.91 19.85
N ASP A 354 14.85 -7.98 20.65
CA ASP A 354 13.81 -9.00 20.57
C ASP A 354 12.82 -8.78 19.40
N GLY A 355 13.05 -7.75 18.57
CA GLY A 355 12.20 -7.38 17.46
C GLY A 355 10.98 -6.56 17.87
N CYS A 356 10.86 -6.17 19.15
CA CYS A 356 9.75 -5.33 19.59
C CYS A 356 9.97 -3.87 19.16
N ALA A 357 9.08 -3.36 18.31
CA ALA A 357 9.09 -1.99 17.83
C ALA A 357 7.98 -1.16 18.50
N ILE A 358 8.32 0.03 18.99
CA ILE A 358 7.37 0.99 19.55
C ILE A 358 7.51 2.33 18.85
N HIS A 359 6.39 2.85 18.37
CA HIS A 359 6.33 4.02 17.53
C HIS A 359 5.91 5.26 18.34
N PHE A 360 6.52 6.39 18.01
CA PHE A 360 6.15 7.69 18.54
C PHE A 360 6.02 8.71 17.42
N ARG A 361 4.96 9.52 17.48
CA ARG A 361 4.87 10.76 16.72
C ARG A 361 5.28 11.91 17.63
N VAL A 362 6.34 12.61 17.26
CA VAL A 362 7.00 13.62 18.08
C VAL A 362 7.25 14.87 17.27
N MET A 363 7.25 16.03 17.92
CA MET A 363 7.69 17.25 17.25
C MET A 363 9.21 17.21 17.11
N PRO A 364 9.81 17.85 16.08
CA PRO A 364 11.27 17.96 15.98
C PRO A 364 11.91 18.59 17.23
N THR A 365 11.17 19.41 17.97
CA THR A 365 11.59 20.05 19.23
C THR A 365 11.42 19.17 20.46
N THR A 366 10.81 17.98 20.36
CA THR A 366 10.58 17.09 21.50
C THR A 366 11.93 16.63 22.10
N PRO A 367 12.12 16.75 23.42
CA PRO A 367 13.28 16.15 24.10
C PRO A 367 13.24 14.63 24.03
N LEU A 368 14.38 14.00 23.76
CA LEU A 368 14.51 12.55 23.64
C LEU A 368 14.18 11.82 24.95
N GLN A 369 14.43 12.45 26.11
CA GLN A 369 14.01 11.93 27.41
C GLN A 369 12.53 11.55 27.44
N LYS A 370 11.64 12.37 26.83
CA LYS A 370 10.21 12.06 26.79
C LYS A 370 9.92 10.81 25.95
N VAL A 371 10.63 10.66 24.84
CA VAL A 371 10.51 9.48 23.96
C VAL A 371 10.98 8.22 24.68
N PHE A 372 12.10 8.31 25.39
CA PHE A 372 12.68 7.19 26.13
C PHE A 372 11.83 6.78 27.34
N CYS A 373 11.35 7.74 28.13
CA CYS A 373 10.42 7.48 29.23
C CYS A 373 9.13 6.81 28.72
N ALA A 374 8.58 7.28 27.60
CA ALA A 374 7.38 6.71 27.03
C ALA A 374 7.61 5.27 26.51
N TYR A 375 8.80 4.98 25.98
CA TYR A 375 9.19 3.62 25.60
C TYR A 375 9.31 2.70 26.82
N ALA A 376 10.06 3.14 27.83
CA ALA A 376 10.27 2.41 29.09
C ALA A 376 8.94 2.06 29.76
N ALA A 377 8.02 3.03 29.84
CA ALA A 377 6.67 2.82 30.38
C ALA A 377 5.84 1.82 29.57
N LYS A 378 5.87 1.88 28.23
CA LYS A 378 5.15 0.91 27.38
C LYS A 378 5.70 -0.50 27.46
N ARG A 379 6.99 -0.65 27.76
CA ARG A 379 7.66 -1.96 27.92
C ARG A 379 7.63 -2.47 29.36
N SER A 380 7.14 -1.66 30.30
CA SER A 380 7.25 -1.94 31.74
C SER A 380 8.71 -2.21 32.16
N LEU A 381 9.64 -1.43 31.62
CA LEU A 381 11.08 -1.52 31.90
C LEU A 381 11.56 -0.22 32.56
N ASP A 382 12.57 -0.31 33.41
CA ASP A 382 13.22 0.88 33.95
C ASP A 382 14.08 1.58 32.90
N LEU A 383 14.08 2.91 32.90
CA LEU A 383 14.85 3.68 31.92
C LEU A 383 16.37 3.44 32.07
N ASP A 384 16.82 3.17 33.29
CA ASP A 384 18.24 2.99 33.63
C ASP A 384 18.85 1.71 33.03
N ILE A 385 18.04 0.70 32.77
CA ILE A 385 18.49 -0.54 32.10
C ILE A 385 18.49 -0.43 30.58
N LEU A 386 18.10 0.72 30.01
CA LEU A 386 18.02 0.94 28.58
C LEU A 386 19.17 1.82 28.06
N LYS A 387 19.57 1.57 26.82
CA LYS A 387 20.43 2.41 25.99
C LYS A 387 19.75 2.60 24.64
N PHE A 388 19.66 3.86 24.20
CA PHE A 388 19.04 4.23 22.94
C PHE A 388 20.12 4.67 21.97
N LEU A 389 20.16 4.06 20.78
CA LEU A 389 21.17 4.33 19.77
C LEU A 389 20.51 4.79 18.48
N PHE A 390 21.11 5.78 17.83
CA PHE A 390 20.73 6.22 16.49
C PHE A 390 21.99 6.31 15.66
N GLU A 391 22.01 5.66 14.50
CA GLU A 391 23.20 5.54 13.64
C GLU A 391 24.46 5.03 14.40
N GLY A 392 24.26 4.13 15.37
CA GLY A 392 25.34 3.59 16.21
C GLY A 392 25.87 4.54 17.30
N ARG A 393 25.31 5.75 17.42
CA ARG A 393 25.65 6.71 18.49
C ARG A 393 24.64 6.61 19.63
N ILE A 394 25.14 6.61 20.87
CA ILE A 394 24.27 6.67 22.06
C ILE A 394 23.64 8.06 22.11
N LEU A 395 22.31 8.09 22.19
CA LEU A 395 21.55 9.33 22.28
C LEU A 395 21.53 9.87 23.72
N CYS A 396 21.70 11.18 23.87
CA CYS A 396 21.56 11.86 25.15
C CYS A 396 20.08 12.20 25.42
N PRO A 397 19.53 11.90 26.61
CA PRO A 397 18.15 12.25 26.96
C PRO A 397 17.85 13.76 26.87
N ASP A 398 18.84 14.62 27.12
CA ASP A 398 18.68 16.07 27.12
C ASP A 398 18.65 16.68 25.69
N ASP A 399 18.99 15.89 24.67
CA ASP A 399 18.93 16.34 23.28
C ASP A 399 17.50 16.28 22.72
N THR A 400 17.27 17.00 21.62
CA THR A 400 15.99 16.96 20.88
C THR A 400 16.13 16.14 19.62
N VAL A 401 14.99 15.69 19.09
CA VAL A 401 14.93 14.89 17.86
C VAL A 401 15.63 15.61 16.69
N HIS A 402 15.38 16.91 16.53
CA HIS A 402 16.05 17.76 15.53
C HIS A 402 17.56 17.87 15.77
N LYS A 403 18.00 18.06 17.03
CA LYS A 403 19.43 18.19 17.36
C LYS A 403 20.21 16.91 17.01
N CYS A 404 19.57 15.76 17.18
CA CYS A 404 20.12 14.46 16.81
C CYS A 404 19.98 14.12 15.32
N LYS A 405 19.42 15.03 14.50
CA LYS A 405 19.16 14.84 13.06
C LYS A 405 18.29 13.60 12.76
N ILE A 406 17.37 13.30 13.67
CA ILE A 406 16.39 12.23 13.48
C ILE A 406 15.24 12.81 12.66
N GLU A 407 14.97 12.21 11.52
CA GLU A 407 13.96 12.59 10.54
C GLU A 407 12.72 11.68 10.61
N ASP A 408 11.71 12.00 9.81
CA ASP A 408 10.49 11.21 9.73
C ASP A 408 10.77 9.80 9.20
N GLY A 409 10.37 8.78 9.98
CA GLY A 409 10.57 7.38 9.65
C GLY A 409 11.86 6.76 10.19
N ASP A 410 12.65 7.51 10.97
CA ASP A 410 13.91 7.01 11.52
C ASP A 410 13.75 6.03 12.67
N ILE A 411 14.78 5.19 12.84
CA ILE A 411 14.82 4.08 13.78
C ILE A 411 15.88 4.32 14.84
N ILE A 412 15.48 4.26 16.11
CA ILE A 412 16.33 4.26 17.28
C ILE A 412 16.40 2.82 17.81
N ASP A 413 17.60 2.25 17.85
CA ASP A 413 17.83 0.94 18.46
C ASP A 413 17.78 1.04 19.99
N VAL A 414 17.07 0.12 20.63
CA VAL A 414 17.00 0.00 22.08
C VAL A 414 17.74 -1.25 22.54
N LEU A 415 18.77 -1.04 23.35
CA LEU A 415 19.57 -2.11 23.94
C LEU A 415 19.33 -2.16 25.45
N LEU A 416 19.24 -3.37 25.99
CA LEU A 416 19.37 -3.59 27.43
C LEU A 416 20.84 -3.41 27.82
N ARG A 417 21.12 -2.63 28.87
CA ARG A 417 22.42 -2.65 29.52
C ARG A 417 22.58 -4.03 30.15
N MET A 418 23.66 -4.73 29.82
CA MET A 418 24.02 -5.91 30.61
C MET A 418 24.32 -5.40 32.02
N ILE A 419 23.55 -5.89 33.00
CA ILE A 419 23.91 -5.79 34.40
C ILE A 419 25.14 -6.68 34.53
N GLY A 420 26.30 -6.05 34.75
CA GLY A 420 27.49 -6.80 35.11
C GLY A 420 27.34 -7.23 36.56
N ASP A 421 27.31 -8.55 36.76
CA ASP A 421 28.01 -9.21 37.87
C ASP A 421 29.00 -10.20 37.25
#